data_AF-A0A9D5VZD4-F1
#
_entry.id   AF-A0A9D5VZD4-F1
#
_cell.length_a   1.000
_cell.length_b   1.000
_cell.length_c   1.000
_cell.angle_alpha   90.00
_cell.angle_beta   90.00
_cell.angle_gamma   90.00
#
_symmetry.space_group_name_H-M   'P 1'
#
loop_
_entity.id
_entity.type
_entity.pdbx_description
1 polymer ?
#
loop_
_entity_poly.entity_id
_entity_poly.type
_entity_poly.pdbx_seq_one_letter_code
_entity_poly.pdbx_strand_id
1 'polypeptide(L)'
;MYSYLSYPLTKIMPVYGSHNVTLELVQLKVIEKGDSCQVFKLEFENHWGTHIDCPAHFFLNGKKITDYPPEFWHFKSPQLISVQLEQGQILTNLYEINNNTDLLLIQTGWSKFRGTDIYSTKNPGLSPELGLLLRNNYPNLRAIGLDLISISSYTNRDLGRAAHQAFLDPNGIGHPILLIEDMLLPLDINSYKEIIALPLIVEEIDSSPCTIISL
;
A
#
# COMPACT_ATOMS: atom_id res chain seq x y z
N MET A 1 15.08 14.73 -8.33
CA MET A 1 15.53 14.84 -6.91
C MET A 1 14.72 13.80 -6.20
N TYR A 2 15.37 12.83 -5.55
CA TYR A 2 14.65 11.71 -4.96
C TYR A 2 13.79 12.16 -3.78
N SER A 3 12.59 11.59 -3.64
CA SER A 3 11.73 11.79 -2.48
C SER A 3 11.12 10.47 -2.00
N TYR A 4 10.88 10.36 -0.69
CA TYR A 4 10.16 9.23 -0.12
C TYR A 4 8.66 9.39 -0.38
N LEU A 5 8.02 8.29 -0.77
CA LEU A 5 6.56 8.13 -0.85
C LEU A 5 6.04 7.08 0.15
N SER A 6 6.88 6.72 1.12
CA SER A 6 6.56 5.84 2.24
C SER A 6 6.82 6.54 3.57
N TYR A 7 6.00 6.26 4.58
CA TYR A 7 6.25 6.75 5.93
C TYR A 7 7.35 5.94 6.63
N PRO A 8 8.18 6.56 7.48
CA PRO A 8 9.06 5.80 8.37
C PRO A 8 8.22 4.99 9.36
N LEU A 9 8.70 3.78 9.69
CA LEU A 9 8.13 3.03 10.81
C LEU A 9 8.48 3.74 12.12
N THR A 10 7.46 4.05 12.92
CA THR A 10 7.61 4.74 14.21
C THR A 10 7.18 3.84 15.36
N LYS A 11 7.56 4.19 16.59
CA LYS A 11 7.18 3.42 17.79
C LYS A 11 5.66 3.31 17.96
N ILE A 12 4.94 4.35 17.56
CA ILE A 12 3.48 4.40 17.53
C ILE A 12 3.08 4.62 16.07
N MET A 13 2.20 3.78 15.55
CA MET A 13 1.68 3.90 14.19
C MET A 13 0.18 3.66 14.12
N PRO A 14 -0.50 4.26 13.13
CA PRO A 14 -1.82 3.78 12.74
C PRO A 14 -1.70 2.40 12.07
N VAL A 15 -2.69 1.56 12.32
CA VAL A 15 -2.93 0.28 11.65
C VAL A 15 -4.42 0.20 11.32
N TYR A 16 -4.80 -0.73 10.46
CA TYR A 16 -6.20 -0.91 10.13
C TYR A 16 -7.05 -1.21 11.39
N GLY A 17 -8.02 -0.34 11.69
CA GLY A 17 -8.87 -0.45 12.88
C GLY A 17 -8.34 0.17 14.18
N SER A 18 -7.09 0.65 14.23
CA SER A 18 -6.52 1.31 15.42
C SER A 18 -5.48 2.38 15.04
N HIS A 19 -5.62 3.59 15.56
CA HIS A 19 -4.72 4.71 15.22
C HIS A 19 -3.39 4.74 15.99
N ASN A 20 -3.29 3.95 17.07
CA ASN A 20 -2.16 3.99 17.99
C ASN A 20 -1.83 2.59 18.47
N VAL A 21 -1.10 1.85 17.62
CA VAL A 21 -0.51 0.56 17.99
C VAL A 21 0.98 0.74 18.16
N THR A 22 1.53 0.09 19.19
CA THR A 22 2.96 0.15 19.50
C THR A 22 3.72 -0.90 18.73
N LEU A 23 4.68 -0.47 17.91
CA LEU A 23 5.70 -1.33 17.33
C LEU A 23 6.58 -1.89 18.45
N GLU A 24 6.70 -3.21 18.53
CA GLU A 24 7.60 -3.85 19.47
C GLU A 24 9.05 -3.71 18.98
N LEU A 25 9.74 -2.71 19.53
CA LEU A 25 11.16 -2.45 19.29
C LEU A 25 11.96 -2.88 20.53
N VAL A 26 12.54 -4.08 20.48
CA VAL A 26 13.28 -4.68 21.60
C VAL A 26 14.77 -4.54 21.38
N GLN A 27 15.46 -3.81 22.24
CA GLN A 27 16.92 -3.68 22.18
C GLN A 27 17.58 -4.94 22.74
N LEU A 28 18.27 -5.70 21.88
CA LEU A 28 18.92 -6.97 22.22
C LEU A 28 20.37 -6.80 22.68
N LYS A 29 21.10 -5.84 22.12
CA LYS A 29 22.48 -5.51 22.50
C LYS A 29 22.63 -4.02 22.75
N VAL A 30 23.35 -3.64 23.80
CA VAL A 30 23.53 -2.26 24.26
C VAL A 30 25.01 -1.99 24.56
N ILE A 31 25.62 -1.06 23.81
CA ILE A 31 27.03 -0.70 23.99
C ILE A 31 27.32 -0.23 25.42
N GLU A 32 26.42 0.56 26.00
CA GLU A 32 26.53 1.07 27.38
C GLU A 32 26.52 -0.04 28.44
N LYS A 33 26.02 -1.24 28.09
CA LYS A 33 26.03 -2.43 28.97
C LYS A 33 27.20 -3.37 28.67
N GLY A 34 28.15 -2.97 27.81
CA GLY A 34 29.35 -3.72 27.48
C GLY A 34 29.27 -4.57 26.20
N ASP A 35 28.19 -4.50 25.43
CA ASP A 35 28.12 -5.15 24.11
C ASP A 35 28.98 -4.41 23.07
N SER A 36 29.40 -5.11 22.02
CA SER A 36 30.21 -4.53 20.94
C SER A 36 29.44 -3.69 19.92
N CYS A 37 28.10 -3.76 19.92
CA CYS A 37 27.23 -3.04 18.98
C CYS A 37 25.83 -2.83 19.54
N GLN A 38 25.02 -2.05 18.81
CA GLN A 38 23.59 -1.88 19.07
C GLN A 38 22.81 -2.83 18.16
N VAL A 39 21.92 -3.65 18.72
CA VAL A 39 21.08 -4.57 17.95
C VAL A 39 19.65 -4.48 18.46
N PHE A 40 18.69 -4.40 17.53
CA PHE A 40 17.26 -4.37 17.83
C PHE A 40 16.54 -5.52 17.14
N LYS A 41 15.54 -6.09 17.82
CA LYS A 41 14.47 -6.90 17.24
C LYS A 41 13.29 -5.97 16.96
N LEU A 42 12.71 -6.11 15.78
CA LEU A 42 11.46 -5.46 15.39
C LEU A 42 10.39 -6.54 15.26
N GLU A 43 9.22 -6.31 15.83
CA GLU A 43 8.07 -7.22 15.75
C GLU A 43 6.80 -6.42 15.45
N PHE A 44 6.18 -6.73 14.31
CA PHE A 44 4.99 -6.08 13.75
C PHE A 44 4.34 -6.99 12.70
N GLU A 45 3.07 -6.75 12.36
CA GLU A 45 2.39 -7.49 11.29
C GLU A 45 2.74 -6.92 9.91
N ASN A 46 2.82 -7.77 8.89
CA ASN A 46 3.34 -7.42 7.57
C ASN A 46 2.52 -6.38 6.77
N HIS A 47 1.34 -6.01 7.28
CA HIS A 47 0.42 -4.98 6.74
C HIS A 47 0.57 -3.60 7.42
N TRP A 48 1.66 -3.38 8.14
CA TRP A 48 1.88 -2.14 8.91
C TRP A 48 2.73 -1.12 8.16
N GLY A 49 2.32 0.16 8.27
CA GLY A 49 2.96 1.27 7.57
C GLY A 49 2.71 1.21 6.06
N THR A 50 3.51 1.94 5.28
CA THR A 50 3.45 1.82 3.83
C THR A 50 3.86 0.41 3.40
N HIS A 51 2.95 -0.34 2.80
CA HIS A 51 3.15 -1.76 2.47
C HIS A 51 2.53 -2.11 1.12
N ILE A 52 2.83 -3.30 0.62
CA ILE A 52 2.25 -3.82 -0.62
C ILE A 52 1.64 -5.21 -0.44
N ASP A 53 0.39 -5.36 -0.86
CA ASP A 53 -0.33 -6.63 -0.85
C ASP A 53 -0.21 -7.36 -2.18
N CYS A 54 0.11 -8.65 -2.09
CA CYS A 54 0.15 -9.57 -3.22
C CYS A 54 -1.06 -10.53 -3.22
N PRO A 55 -1.31 -11.26 -4.32
CA PRO A 55 -2.44 -12.17 -4.43
C PRO A 55 -2.56 -13.21 -3.31
N ALA A 56 -1.44 -13.64 -2.73
CA ALA A 56 -1.43 -14.55 -1.60
C ALA A 56 -2.23 -14.05 -0.37
N HIS A 57 -2.53 -12.74 -0.29
CA HIS A 57 -3.28 -12.15 0.80
C HIS A 57 -4.72 -12.69 0.91
N PHE A 58 -5.35 -12.96 -0.24
CA PHE A 58 -6.71 -13.52 -0.31
C PHE A 58 -6.81 -14.86 -1.05
N PHE A 59 -5.74 -15.31 -1.71
CA PHE A 59 -5.76 -16.51 -2.56
C PHE A 59 -4.59 -17.44 -2.21
N LEU A 60 -4.88 -18.66 -1.75
CA LEU A 60 -3.85 -19.63 -1.31
C LEU A 60 -2.77 -19.94 -2.38
N ASN A 61 -3.17 -19.95 -3.66
CA ASN A 61 -2.26 -20.16 -4.79
C ASN A 61 -1.81 -18.83 -5.45
N GLY A 62 -2.06 -17.71 -4.77
CA GLY A 62 -1.65 -16.39 -5.22
C GLY A 62 -0.14 -16.21 -5.09
N LYS A 63 0.41 -15.35 -5.94
CA LYS A 63 1.80 -14.94 -5.84
C LYS A 63 2.08 -14.23 -4.52
N LYS A 64 3.25 -14.49 -3.95
CA LYS A 64 3.83 -13.88 -2.74
C LYS A 64 4.86 -12.83 -3.11
N ILE A 65 5.39 -12.12 -2.11
CA ILE A 65 6.40 -11.07 -2.33
C ILE A 65 7.64 -11.59 -3.08
N THR A 66 8.09 -12.82 -2.77
CA THR A 66 9.26 -13.45 -3.39
C THR A 66 9.08 -13.89 -4.84
N ASP A 67 7.84 -13.92 -5.35
CA ASP A 67 7.54 -14.44 -6.70
C ASP A 67 7.71 -13.37 -7.79
N TYR A 68 7.96 -12.12 -7.41
CA TYR A 68 8.14 -11.00 -8.33
C TYR A 68 9.63 -10.70 -8.53
N PRO A 69 10.10 -10.63 -9.80
CA PRO A 69 11.50 -10.36 -10.08
C PRO A 69 11.83 -8.88 -9.76
N PRO A 70 13.11 -8.51 -9.52
CA PRO A 70 13.48 -7.16 -9.11
C PRO A 70 12.95 -6.03 -10.01
N GLU A 71 12.94 -6.23 -11.33
CA GLU A 71 12.43 -5.26 -12.31
C GLU A 71 10.92 -4.99 -12.18
N PHE A 72 10.16 -5.89 -11.53
CA PHE A 72 8.75 -5.70 -11.29
C PHE A 72 8.51 -4.47 -10.39
N TRP A 73 9.43 -4.17 -9.49
CA TRP A 73 9.29 -3.10 -8.50
C TRP A 73 9.72 -1.71 -9.00
N HIS A 74 10.17 -1.62 -10.25
CA HIS A 74 10.49 -0.36 -10.92
C HIS A 74 9.35 0.05 -11.86
N PHE A 75 8.62 1.10 -11.48
CA PHE A 75 7.52 1.68 -12.23
C PHE A 75 8.02 2.87 -13.07
N LYS A 76 7.88 2.75 -14.39
CA LYS A 76 8.42 3.70 -15.39
C LYS A 76 7.37 4.64 -15.96
N SER A 77 6.10 4.41 -15.68
CA SER A 77 5.00 5.25 -16.13
C SER A 77 3.95 5.38 -15.02
N PRO A 78 4.33 5.89 -13.83
CA PRO A 78 3.36 6.15 -12.78
C PRO A 78 2.44 7.31 -13.19
N GLN A 79 1.16 7.18 -12.87
CA GLN A 79 0.18 8.25 -13.05
C GLN A 79 -0.43 8.61 -11.71
N LEU A 80 -0.46 9.90 -11.39
CA LEU A 80 -1.14 10.43 -10.21
C LEU A 80 -2.52 10.96 -10.61
N ILE A 81 -3.56 10.54 -9.89
CA ILE A 81 -4.91 11.11 -9.99
C ILE A 81 -5.35 11.55 -8.59
N SER A 82 -5.69 12.83 -8.45
CA SER A 82 -6.19 13.38 -7.19
C SER A 82 -7.71 13.33 -7.14
N VAL A 83 -8.27 12.73 -6.08
CA VAL A 83 -9.73 12.60 -5.88
C VAL A 83 -10.06 12.90 -4.43
N GLN A 84 -10.87 13.92 -4.15
CA GLN A 84 -11.31 14.16 -2.78
C GLN A 84 -12.37 13.13 -2.37
N LEU A 85 -12.12 12.44 -1.25
CA LEU A 85 -13.04 11.46 -0.68
C LEU A 85 -13.52 11.91 0.70
N GLU A 86 -14.80 11.70 0.96
CA GLU A 86 -15.41 11.88 2.27
C GLU A 86 -15.23 10.66 3.17
N GLN A 87 -15.53 10.83 4.45
CA GLN A 87 -15.43 9.79 5.45
C GLN A 87 -16.25 8.56 5.08
N GLY A 88 -15.61 7.38 5.01
CA GLY A 88 -16.27 6.13 4.65
C GLY A 88 -16.76 6.05 3.19
N GLN A 89 -16.44 7.03 2.34
CA GLN A 89 -16.86 7.02 0.95
C GLN A 89 -16.21 5.86 0.19
N ILE A 90 -16.96 5.23 -0.70
CA ILE A 90 -16.43 4.19 -1.59
C ILE A 90 -16.17 4.81 -2.96
N LEU A 91 -14.93 4.74 -3.42
CA LEU A 91 -14.56 5.14 -4.78
C LEU A 91 -14.94 4.03 -5.77
N THR A 92 -15.84 4.36 -6.69
CA THR A 92 -16.43 3.40 -7.64
C THR A 92 -15.88 3.51 -9.05
N ASN A 93 -15.32 4.66 -9.43
CA ASN A 93 -14.78 4.85 -10.76
C ASN A 93 -13.64 5.87 -10.78
N LEU A 94 -12.78 5.76 -11.79
CA LEU A 94 -11.72 6.71 -12.11
C LEU A 94 -11.71 6.92 -13.62
N TYR A 95 -11.32 8.13 -14.03
CA TYR A 95 -11.29 8.52 -15.44
C TYR A 95 -9.89 9.02 -15.80
N GLU A 96 -9.64 9.20 -17.10
CA GLU A 96 -8.40 9.80 -17.62
C GLU A 96 -7.12 9.00 -17.32
N ILE A 97 -7.24 7.68 -17.08
CA ILE A 97 -6.09 6.80 -16.91
C ILE A 97 -5.46 6.52 -18.28
N ASN A 98 -4.15 6.74 -18.40
CA ASN A 98 -3.41 6.45 -19.62
C ASN A 98 -3.17 4.94 -19.79
N ASN A 99 -3.26 4.45 -21.02
CA ASN A 99 -3.09 3.01 -21.30
C ASN A 99 -1.68 2.48 -20.97
N ASN A 100 -0.66 3.33 -20.92
CA ASN A 100 0.72 2.95 -20.58
C ASN A 100 1.02 3.04 -19.08
N THR A 101 0.05 3.45 -18.25
CA THR A 101 0.25 3.57 -16.81
C THR A 101 0.57 2.21 -16.20
N ASP A 102 1.69 2.11 -15.50
CA ASP A 102 2.12 0.87 -14.83
C ASP A 102 1.97 0.90 -13.30
N LEU A 103 1.82 2.09 -12.73
CA LEU A 103 1.41 2.35 -11.35
C LEU A 103 0.40 3.50 -11.31
N LEU A 104 -0.79 3.27 -10.77
CA LEU A 104 -1.79 4.32 -10.58
C LEU A 104 -1.80 4.77 -9.12
N LEU A 105 -1.35 6.00 -8.87
CA LEU A 105 -1.44 6.64 -7.57
C LEU A 105 -2.75 7.40 -7.44
N ILE A 106 -3.51 7.09 -6.40
CA ILE A 106 -4.79 7.70 -6.07
C ILE A 106 -4.56 8.56 -4.83
N GLN A 107 -4.39 9.87 -5.04
CA GLN A 107 -4.17 10.82 -3.97
C GLN A 107 -5.52 11.36 -3.47
N THR A 108 -5.90 10.94 -2.28
CA THR A 108 -7.22 11.26 -1.72
C THR A 108 -7.21 12.46 -0.79
N GLY A 109 -6.03 12.85 -0.29
CA GLY A 109 -5.85 13.88 0.73
C GLY A 109 -6.15 13.40 2.14
N TRP A 110 -6.29 12.09 2.34
CA TRP A 110 -6.51 11.46 3.64
C TRP A 110 -5.25 11.30 4.47
N SER A 111 -4.07 11.41 3.85
CA SER A 111 -2.79 11.55 4.56
C SER A 111 -2.82 12.62 5.67
N LYS A 112 -3.63 13.69 5.53
CA LYS A 112 -3.81 14.73 6.57
C LYS A 112 -4.43 14.21 7.88
N PHE A 113 -5.13 13.08 7.82
CA PHE A 113 -5.76 12.44 8.97
C PHE A 113 -4.89 11.32 9.57
N ARG A 114 -3.76 10.97 8.92
CA ARG A 114 -2.89 9.89 9.39
C ARG A 114 -2.46 10.12 10.84
N GLY A 115 -2.60 9.09 11.67
CA GLY A 115 -2.35 9.15 13.11
C GLY A 115 -3.57 9.54 13.96
N THR A 116 -4.74 9.75 13.35
CA THR A 116 -6.02 9.94 14.06
C THR A 116 -6.92 8.72 13.93
N ASP A 117 -7.87 8.56 14.87
CA ASP A 117 -8.88 7.49 14.87
C ASP A 117 -9.62 7.37 13.55
N ILE A 118 -9.98 8.52 12.94
CA ILE A 118 -10.78 8.53 11.72
C ILE A 118 -10.01 7.94 10.53
N TYR A 119 -8.68 8.07 10.50
CA TYR A 119 -7.86 7.44 9.47
C TYR A 119 -7.90 5.93 9.52
N SER A 120 -8.02 5.35 10.73
CA SER A 120 -7.94 3.90 10.93
C SER A 120 -9.32 3.22 10.98
N THR A 121 -10.37 3.97 11.36
CA THR A 121 -11.71 3.40 11.64
C THR A 121 -12.81 3.94 10.74
N LYS A 122 -12.54 4.98 9.97
CA LYS A 122 -13.53 5.70 9.14
C LYS A 122 -12.95 6.10 7.78
N ASN A 123 -11.88 5.41 7.35
CA ASN A 123 -11.28 5.62 6.04
C ASN A 123 -12.29 5.37 4.91
N PRO A 124 -12.13 6.06 3.77
CA PRO A 124 -12.74 5.68 2.51
C PRO A 124 -12.25 4.28 2.10
N GLY A 125 -12.87 3.74 1.06
CA GLY A 125 -12.42 2.49 0.45
C GLY A 125 -12.62 2.50 -1.05
N LEU A 126 -12.23 1.40 -1.69
CA LEU A 126 -12.47 1.17 -3.10
C LEU A 126 -13.58 0.13 -3.28
N SER A 127 -14.29 0.24 -4.38
CA SER A 127 -15.27 -0.77 -4.78
C SER A 127 -14.62 -1.96 -5.51
N PRO A 128 -15.22 -3.16 -5.45
CA PRO A 128 -14.83 -4.28 -6.30
C PRO A 128 -14.94 -3.96 -7.79
N GLU A 129 -15.96 -3.21 -8.20
CA GLU A 129 -16.21 -2.82 -9.59
C GLU A 129 -15.05 -2.02 -10.17
N LEU A 130 -14.45 -1.12 -9.38
CA LEU A 130 -13.26 -0.38 -9.78
C LEU A 130 -12.09 -1.32 -10.06
N GLY A 131 -11.85 -2.31 -9.19
CA GLY A 131 -10.79 -3.29 -9.38
C GLY A 131 -10.96 -4.10 -10.67
N LEU A 132 -12.18 -4.60 -10.91
CA LEU A 132 -12.51 -5.33 -12.14
C LEU A 132 -12.36 -4.46 -13.39
N LEU A 133 -12.83 -3.21 -13.34
CA LEU A 133 -12.70 -2.25 -14.43
C LEU A 133 -11.22 -2.00 -14.76
N LEU A 134 -10.40 -1.76 -13.74
CA LEU A 134 -8.98 -1.46 -13.94
C LEU A 134 -8.24 -2.63 -14.57
N ARG A 135 -8.46 -3.85 -14.06
CA ARG A 135 -7.85 -5.07 -14.58
C ARG A 135 -8.27 -5.37 -16.02
N ASN A 136 -9.54 -5.13 -16.35
CA ASN A 136 -10.05 -5.39 -17.70
C ASN A 136 -9.51 -4.39 -18.73
N ASN A 137 -9.38 -3.11 -18.34
CA ASN A 137 -9.13 -2.04 -19.29
C ASN A 137 -7.65 -1.61 -19.40
N TYR A 138 -6.83 -1.87 -18.38
CA TYR A 138 -5.45 -1.36 -18.30
C TYR A 138 -4.43 -2.50 -18.13
N PRO A 139 -4.08 -3.23 -19.21
CA PRO A 139 -3.20 -4.40 -19.13
C PRO A 139 -1.74 -4.08 -18.75
N ASN A 140 -1.33 -2.81 -18.73
CA ASN A 140 0.00 -2.41 -18.25
C ASN A 140 0.03 -2.08 -16.76
N LEU A 141 -1.14 -1.86 -16.13
CA LEU A 141 -1.24 -1.42 -14.75
C LEU A 141 -0.88 -2.57 -13.81
N ARG A 142 0.24 -2.48 -13.10
CA ARG A 142 0.73 -3.57 -12.23
C ARG A 142 0.33 -3.40 -10.77
N ALA A 143 0.16 -2.15 -10.34
CA ALA A 143 -0.21 -1.82 -8.96
C ALA A 143 -1.00 -0.51 -8.91
N ILE A 144 -1.76 -0.34 -7.84
CA ILE A 144 -2.27 0.98 -7.41
C ILE A 144 -1.61 1.38 -6.09
N GLY A 145 -1.52 2.67 -5.83
CA GLY A 145 -1.01 3.20 -4.58
C GLY A 145 -1.90 4.29 -4.00
N LEU A 146 -2.16 4.27 -2.69
CA LEU A 146 -3.12 5.16 -2.04
C LEU A 146 -2.58 5.73 -0.73
N ASP A 147 -3.01 6.95 -0.40
CA ASP A 147 -2.77 7.57 0.91
C ASP A 147 -3.83 7.19 1.96
N LEU A 148 -4.38 5.98 1.86
CA LEU A 148 -5.37 5.39 2.78
C LEU A 148 -4.75 4.26 3.58
N ILE A 149 -5.20 4.06 4.83
CA ILE A 149 -4.74 2.94 5.67
C ILE A 149 -5.03 1.58 5.03
N SER A 150 -6.09 1.50 4.21
CA SER A 150 -6.42 0.37 3.37
C SER A 150 -7.44 0.74 2.29
N ILE A 151 -7.50 -0.03 1.20
CA ILE A 151 -8.62 0.00 0.23
C ILE A 151 -9.92 -0.49 0.87
N SER A 152 -9.85 -1.24 1.97
CA SER A 152 -11.02 -1.63 2.76
C SER A 152 -11.46 -0.47 3.64
N SER A 153 -12.62 0.15 3.37
CA SER A 153 -13.22 1.04 4.36
C SER A 153 -13.52 0.26 5.64
N TYR A 154 -13.03 0.72 6.80
CA TYR A 154 -13.29 0.04 8.08
C TYR A 154 -14.78 -0.01 8.44
N THR A 155 -15.56 0.95 7.95
CA THR A 155 -17.02 0.95 8.12
C THR A 155 -17.76 0.02 7.16
N ASN A 156 -17.06 -0.58 6.18
CA ASN A 156 -17.64 -1.51 5.21
C ASN A 156 -16.65 -2.64 4.83
N ARG A 157 -16.30 -3.47 5.83
CA ARG A 157 -15.24 -4.48 5.71
C ARG A 157 -15.57 -5.59 4.71
N ASP A 158 -16.84 -5.97 4.56
CA ASP A 158 -17.22 -7.03 3.63
C ASP A 158 -17.03 -6.59 2.18
N LEU A 159 -17.42 -5.34 1.86
CA LEU A 159 -17.10 -4.75 0.56
C LEU A 159 -15.58 -4.60 0.37
N GLY A 160 -14.85 -4.22 1.42
CA GLY A 160 -13.40 -4.12 1.39
C GLY A 160 -12.70 -5.44 1.04
N ARG A 161 -13.14 -6.56 1.62
CA ARG A 161 -12.63 -7.90 1.25
C ARG A 161 -12.94 -8.25 -0.21
N ALA A 162 -14.16 -7.94 -0.66
CA ALA A 162 -14.52 -8.13 -2.06
C ALA A 162 -13.67 -7.25 -3.00
N ALA A 163 -13.31 -6.04 -2.57
CA ALA A 163 -12.43 -5.16 -3.33
C ALA A 163 -11.03 -5.77 -3.46
N HIS A 164 -10.41 -6.21 -2.36
CA HIS A 164 -9.14 -6.91 -2.42
C HIS A 164 -9.18 -8.11 -3.36
N GLN A 165 -10.22 -8.95 -3.23
CA GLN A 165 -10.40 -10.10 -4.13
C GLN A 165 -10.49 -9.67 -5.59
N ALA A 166 -11.25 -8.62 -5.92
CA ALA A 166 -11.37 -8.10 -7.28
C ALA A 166 -10.03 -7.66 -7.87
N PHE A 167 -9.19 -6.95 -7.09
CA PHE A 167 -7.86 -6.51 -7.52
C PHE A 167 -6.87 -7.67 -7.62
N LEU A 168 -6.92 -8.62 -6.70
CA LEU A 168 -5.85 -9.58 -6.46
C LEU A 168 -6.10 -11.00 -7.04
N ASP A 169 -7.31 -11.32 -7.50
CA ASP A 169 -7.64 -12.69 -7.96
C ASP A 169 -6.74 -13.16 -9.12
N PRO A 170 -5.87 -14.16 -8.92
CA PRO A 170 -4.98 -14.66 -9.97
C PRO A 170 -5.73 -15.36 -11.13
N ASN A 171 -6.98 -15.76 -10.92
CA ASN A 171 -7.82 -16.43 -11.92
C ASN A 171 -8.91 -15.51 -12.50
N GLY A 172 -8.96 -14.25 -12.07
CA GLY A 172 -9.91 -13.25 -12.55
C GLY A 172 -9.58 -12.71 -13.95
N ILE A 173 -10.38 -11.75 -14.42
CA ILE A 173 -10.16 -11.07 -15.69
C ILE A 173 -8.91 -10.17 -15.62
N GLY A 174 -8.06 -10.22 -16.65
CA GLY A 174 -6.77 -9.51 -16.63
C GLY A 174 -5.81 -10.04 -15.57
N HIS A 175 -4.60 -9.50 -15.50
CA HIS A 175 -3.65 -9.86 -14.44
C HIS A 175 -4.03 -9.16 -13.11
N PRO A 176 -3.62 -9.71 -11.96
CA PRO A 176 -3.78 -9.05 -10.67
C PRO A 176 -3.09 -7.69 -10.63
N ILE A 177 -3.71 -6.72 -9.95
CA ILE A 177 -3.16 -5.41 -9.67
C ILE A 177 -2.83 -5.35 -8.18
N LEU A 178 -1.56 -5.15 -7.84
CA LEU A 178 -1.10 -5.09 -6.45
C LEU A 178 -1.58 -3.81 -5.75
N LEU A 179 -1.68 -3.86 -4.43
CA LEU A 179 -2.22 -2.77 -3.63
C LEU A 179 -1.12 -2.20 -2.75
N ILE A 180 -0.77 -0.93 -2.95
CA ILE A 180 0.15 -0.21 -2.08
C ILE A 180 -0.66 0.71 -1.18
N GLU A 181 -0.66 0.44 0.12
CA GLU A 181 -1.49 1.14 1.11
C GLU A 181 -0.62 2.01 2.03
N ASP A 182 -1.25 2.93 2.76
CA ASP A 182 -0.63 3.91 3.67
C ASP A 182 0.55 4.67 3.03
N MET A 183 0.43 5.09 1.76
CA MET A 183 1.47 5.86 1.08
C MET A 183 1.54 7.32 1.53
N LEU A 184 2.75 7.88 1.53
CA LEU A 184 2.98 9.31 1.65
C LEU A 184 2.85 9.95 0.26
N LEU A 185 1.71 10.58 -0.02
CA LEU A 185 1.44 11.28 -1.29
C LEU A 185 1.22 12.79 -1.06
N PRO A 186 2.27 13.63 -1.11
CA PRO A 186 2.17 15.07 -0.86
C PRO A 186 1.26 15.80 -1.86
N LEU A 187 0.36 16.65 -1.36
CA LEU A 187 -0.67 17.35 -2.15
C LEU A 187 -0.11 18.42 -3.12
N ASP A 188 1.15 18.81 -2.95
CA ASP A 188 1.86 19.79 -3.77
C ASP A 188 2.57 19.17 -4.98
N ILE A 189 2.55 17.84 -5.10
CA ILE A 189 3.14 17.11 -6.23
C ILE A 189 2.05 16.70 -7.23
N ASN A 190 2.27 17.03 -8.51
CA ASN A 190 1.30 16.78 -9.58
C ASN A 190 1.69 15.60 -10.50
N SER A 191 2.94 15.13 -10.46
CA SER A 191 3.39 14.00 -11.29
C SER A 191 4.69 13.40 -10.78
N TYR A 192 4.92 12.14 -11.13
CA TYR A 192 6.18 11.43 -10.91
C TYR A 192 6.67 10.89 -12.24
N LYS A 193 7.99 10.88 -12.46
CA LYS A 193 8.56 10.30 -13.69
C LYS A 193 8.69 8.79 -13.57
N GLU A 194 9.28 8.35 -12.48
CA GLU A 194 9.53 6.95 -12.16
C GLU A 194 9.40 6.76 -10.65
N ILE A 195 8.99 5.57 -10.25
CA ILE A 195 8.85 5.17 -8.85
C ILE A 195 9.49 3.80 -8.68
N ILE A 196 10.23 3.63 -7.58
CA ILE A 196 10.75 2.33 -7.16
C ILE A 196 10.12 1.97 -5.82
N ALA A 197 9.50 0.80 -5.77
CA ALA A 197 9.07 0.15 -4.54
C ALA A 197 10.15 -0.84 -4.10
N LEU A 198 10.47 -0.89 -2.81
CA LEU A 198 11.46 -1.80 -2.23
C LEU A 198 10.81 -2.51 -1.02
N PRO A 199 10.01 -3.56 -1.26
CA PRO A 199 9.47 -4.39 -0.18
C PRO A 199 10.59 -5.19 0.48
N LEU A 200 10.41 -5.55 1.76
CA LEU A 200 11.23 -6.58 2.37
C LEU A 200 10.93 -7.92 1.68
N ILE A 201 11.96 -8.52 1.09
CA ILE A 201 11.83 -9.82 0.42
C ILE A 201 11.94 -10.91 1.48
N VAL A 202 10.79 -11.31 2.02
CA VAL A 202 10.67 -12.35 3.05
C VAL A 202 9.92 -13.53 2.47
N GLU A 203 10.41 -14.73 2.75
CA GLU A 203 9.78 -15.97 2.28
C GLU A 203 8.36 -16.12 2.83
N GLU A 204 7.51 -16.77 2.03
CA GLU A 204 6.16 -17.21 2.39
C GLU A 204 5.08 -16.14 2.59
N ILE A 205 5.43 -14.87 2.79
CA ILE A 205 4.45 -13.83 3.14
C ILE A 205 3.71 -13.22 1.95
N ASP A 206 2.49 -12.79 2.22
CA ASP A 206 1.52 -12.24 1.27
C ASP A 206 1.66 -10.73 1.03
N SER A 207 2.20 -10.03 2.00
CA SER A 207 2.35 -8.58 2.01
C SER A 207 3.66 -8.21 2.68
N SER A 208 4.20 -7.03 2.42
CA SER A 208 5.40 -6.53 3.09
C SER A 208 5.38 -5.02 3.22
N PRO A 209 5.86 -4.46 4.35
CA PRO A 209 6.24 -3.06 4.40
C PRO A 209 7.29 -2.76 3.32
N CYS A 210 7.22 -1.56 2.78
CA CYS A 210 7.94 -1.19 1.58
C CYS A 210 8.46 0.24 1.68
N THR A 211 9.74 0.42 1.36
CA THR A 211 10.27 1.77 1.11
C THR A 211 9.92 2.15 -0.33
N ILE A 212 9.34 3.32 -0.54
CA ILE A 212 8.98 3.79 -1.87
C ILE A 212 9.67 5.12 -2.13
N ILE A 213 10.32 5.25 -3.28
CA ILE A 213 10.99 6.47 -3.70
C ILE A 213 10.54 6.90 -5.10
N SER A 214 10.45 8.20 -5.33
CA SER A 214 10.34 8.77 -6.69
C SER A 214 11.70 9.24 -7.20
N LEU A 215 11.91 9.19 -8.52
CA LEU A 215 13.18 9.56 -9.19
C LEU A 215 13.11 10.93 -9.89
#